data_AF-A0A9Q8CM10-F1
#
_entry.id   AF-A0A9Q8CM10-F1
#
_cell.length_a   1.000
_cell.length_b   1.000
_cell.length_c   1.000
_cell.angle_alpha   90.00
_cell.angle_beta   90.00
_cell.angle_gamma   90.00
#
_symmetry.space_group_name_H-M   'P 1'
#
loop_
_entity.id
_entity.type
_entity.pdbx_description
1 polymer ?
#
loop_
_entity_poly.entity_id
_entity_poly.type
_entity_poly.pdbx_seq_one_letter_code
_entity_poly.pdbx_strand_id
1 'polypeptide(L)'
;MEKKITWQEAYKDYFNNFFRPKAPITEEMYDKHRWITLLISTIGVVLFILVGQQLDLFTTIDFDMPLKKYHELKVNESFVMGIYLTILIFFLQLPSLPSEIRMFYARKKKPTRYLMVLIGSLVASLLFVFSMYKMEQMNTDFLVLIFFSFNHFFSNDRALRKEKTERLRKEY
;
A
#
# COMPACT_ATOMS: atom_id res chain seq x y z
N MET A 1 -23.72 9.10 26.78
CA MET A 1 -23.57 9.52 25.37
C MET A 1 -22.08 9.56 25.06
N GLU A 2 -21.57 8.59 24.32
CA GLU A 2 -20.19 8.66 23.82
C GLU A 2 -20.12 9.83 22.83
N LYS A 3 -19.25 10.81 23.10
CA LYS A 3 -19.00 11.92 22.19
C LYS A 3 -18.43 11.34 20.90
N LYS A 4 -19.18 11.45 19.79
CA LYS A 4 -18.70 11.09 18.45
C LYS A 4 -17.53 11.98 18.07
N ILE A 5 -16.50 11.38 17.50
CA ILE A 5 -15.29 12.09 17.05
C ILE A 5 -15.61 12.91 15.79
N THR A 6 -15.23 14.17 15.77
CA THR A 6 -15.42 15.04 14.60
C THR A 6 -14.33 14.82 13.54
N TRP A 7 -14.60 15.18 12.29
CA TRP A 7 -13.60 15.09 11.21
C TRP A 7 -12.40 16.02 11.43
N GLN A 8 -12.62 17.19 12.04
CA GLN A 8 -11.55 18.13 12.38
C GLN A 8 -10.61 17.55 13.43
N GLU A 9 -11.15 16.88 14.45
CA GLU A 9 -10.35 16.18 15.46
C GLU A 9 -9.54 15.05 14.84
N ALA A 10 -10.16 14.26 13.95
CA ALA A 10 -9.46 13.16 13.27
C ALA A 10 -8.34 13.63 12.35
N TYR A 11 -8.58 14.70 11.59
CA TYR A 11 -7.53 15.33 10.78
C TYR A 11 -6.37 15.82 11.65
N LYS A 12 -6.68 16.60 12.69
CA LYS A 12 -5.67 17.14 13.61
C LYS A 12 -4.90 16.03 14.32
N ASP A 13 -5.58 14.96 14.76
CA ASP A 13 -4.95 13.81 15.40
C ASP A 13 -4.01 13.06 14.45
N TYR A 14 -4.45 12.80 13.22
CA TYR A 14 -3.65 12.12 12.21
C TYR A 14 -2.31 12.81 11.98
N PHE A 15 -2.31 14.12 11.72
CA PHE A 15 -1.09 14.88 11.43
C PHE A 15 -0.22 15.10 12.67
N ASN A 16 -0.82 15.39 13.83
CA ASN A 16 -0.06 15.59 15.07
C ASN A 16 0.64 14.31 15.55
N ASN A 17 0.04 13.15 15.27
CA ASN A 17 0.53 11.85 15.72
C ASN A 17 1.12 11.00 14.59
N PHE A 18 1.34 11.57 13.40
CA PHE A 18 1.90 10.86 12.25
C PHE A 18 3.25 10.20 12.58
N PHE A 19 4.12 10.90 13.33
CA PHE A 19 5.41 10.38 13.79
C PHE A 19 5.38 9.87 15.25
N ARG A 20 4.20 9.73 15.87
CA ARG A 20 4.03 9.28 17.26
C ARG A 20 3.25 7.96 17.32
N PRO A 21 3.88 6.84 16.94
CA PRO A 21 3.20 5.56 16.75
C PRO A 21 2.64 4.91 18.03
N LYS A 22 2.95 5.44 19.22
CA LYS A 22 2.47 4.92 20.51
C LYS A 22 1.30 5.72 21.11
N ALA A 23 0.85 6.79 20.45
CA ALA A 23 -0.29 7.56 20.94
C ALA A 23 -1.58 6.71 20.92
N PRO A 24 -2.41 6.77 21.97
CA PRO A 24 -3.66 5.99 22.02
C PRO A 24 -4.57 6.37 20.83
N ILE A 25 -5.27 5.39 20.29
CA ILE A 25 -6.23 5.56 19.19
C ILE A 25 -7.47 4.72 19.48
N THR A 26 -8.66 5.25 19.21
CA THR A 26 -9.92 4.51 19.31
C THR A 26 -10.29 3.89 17.96
N GLU A 27 -11.19 2.91 17.95
CA GLU A 27 -11.70 2.31 16.70
C GLU A 27 -12.34 3.38 15.79
N GLU A 28 -13.14 4.29 16.35
CA GLU A 28 -13.78 5.38 15.60
C GLU A 28 -12.76 6.33 14.97
N MET A 29 -11.65 6.63 15.68
CA MET A 29 -10.58 7.47 15.15
C MET A 29 -9.82 6.78 14.00
N TYR A 30 -9.54 5.48 14.17
CA TYR A 30 -8.88 4.66 13.16
C TYR A 30 -9.70 4.57 11.87
N ASP A 31 -11.02 4.40 11.97
CA ASP A 31 -11.92 4.40 10.81
C ASP A 31 -11.91 5.75 10.06
N LYS A 32 -11.85 6.88 10.77
CA LYS A 32 -11.73 8.21 10.14
C LYS A 32 -10.35 8.41 9.50
N HIS A 33 -9.29 7.96 10.16
CA HIS A 33 -7.94 8.01 9.60
C HIS A 33 -7.84 7.24 8.29
N ARG A 34 -8.54 6.10 8.15
CA ARG A 34 -8.57 5.35 6.89
C ARG A 34 -9.06 6.21 5.70
N TRP A 35 -10.07 7.04 5.91
CA TRP A 35 -10.54 7.97 4.87
C TRP A 35 -9.54 9.07 4.57
N ILE A 36 -8.87 9.61 5.58
CA ILE A 36 -7.78 10.58 5.40
C ILE A 36 -6.65 9.97 4.58
N THR A 37 -6.25 8.73 4.91
CA THR A 37 -5.19 8.02 4.19
C THR A 37 -5.57 7.72 2.76
N LEU A 38 -6.85 7.39 2.49
CA LEU A 38 -7.33 7.17 1.13
C LEU A 38 -7.17 8.43 0.26
N LEU A 39 -7.50 9.61 0.82
CA LEU A 39 -7.34 10.88 0.12
C LEU A 39 -5.86 11.15 -0.19
N ILE A 40 -4.96 10.98 0.79
CA ILE A 40 -3.51 11.15 0.62
C ILE A 40 -2.97 10.18 -0.44
N SER A 41 -3.37 8.91 -0.37
CA SER A 41 -2.97 7.90 -1.34
C SER A 41 -3.49 8.22 -2.75
N THR A 42 -4.70 8.79 -2.87
CA THR A 42 -5.25 9.22 -4.17
C THR A 42 -4.41 10.34 -4.78
N ILE A 43 -4.02 11.34 -3.98
CA ILE A 43 -3.10 12.41 -4.42
C ILE A 43 -1.76 11.79 -4.86
N GLY A 44 -1.26 10.81 -4.10
CA GLY A 44 -0.04 10.06 -4.44
C GLY A 44 -0.14 9.36 -5.80
N VAL A 45 -1.26 8.66 -6.08
CA VAL A 45 -1.49 8.01 -7.38
C VAL A 45 -1.46 9.04 -8.52
N VAL A 46 -2.14 10.17 -8.36
CA VAL A 46 -2.17 11.23 -9.39
C VAL A 46 -0.77 11.77 -9.66
N LEU A 47 0.00 12.08 -8.60
CA LEU A 47 1.38 12.55 -8.73
C LEU A 47 2.27 11.52 -9.42
N PHE A 48 2.12 10.24 -9.07
CA PHE A 48 2.84 9.19 -9.75
C PHE A 48 2.47 9.16 -11.23
N ILE A 49 1.20 9.08 -11.62
CA ILE A 49 0.79 9.07 -13.04
C ILE A 49 1.45 10.21 -13.82
N LEU A 50 1.50 11.43 -13.27
CA LEU A 50 2.17 12.57 -13.90
C LEU A 50 3.68 12.33 -14.08
N VAL A 51 4.37 11.79 -13.08
CA VAL A 51 5.79 11.41 -13.18
C VAL A 51 6.00 10.28 -14.19
N GLY A 52 5.11 9.29 -14.24
CA GLY A 52 5.20 8.18 -15.20
C GLY A 52 5.03 8.65 -16.64
N GLN A 53 4.16 9.64 -16.87
CA GLN A 53 4.03 10.32 -18.16
C GLN A 53 5.29 11.08 -18.56
N GLN A 54 5.95 11.78 -17.62
CA GLN A 54 7.21 12.49 -17.88
C GLN A 54 8.38 11.56 -18.18
N LEU A 55 8.30 10.30 -17.73
CA LEU A 55 9.29 9.26 -17.95
C LEU A 55 8.98 8.38 -19.17
N ASP A 56 7.96 8.74 -19.97
CA ASP A 56 7.51 7.97 -21.13
C ASP A 56 7.26 6.48 -20.82
N LEU A 57 6.80 6.17 -19.60
CA LEU A 57 6.53 4.78 -19.20
C LEU A 57 5.27 4.19 -19.82
N PHE A 58 4.40 5.04 -20.39
CA PHE A 58 3.10 4.65 -20.93
C PHE A 58 3.01 4.77 -22.46
N THR A 59 4.10 5.14 -23.13
CA THR A 59 4.15 5.22 -24.60
C THR A 59 4.18 3.83 -25.23
N THR A 60 3.47 3.68 -26.35
CA THR A 60 3.43 2.43 -27.10
C THR A 60 4.71 2.24 -27.92
N ILE A 61 5.36 1.08 -27.76
CA ILE A 61 6.52 0.67 -28.57
C ILE A 61 6.11 0.53 -30.04
N ASP A 62 6.91 1.10 -30.94
CA ASP A 62 6.72 1.02 -32.39
C ASP A 62 6.84 -0.44 -32.89
N PHE A 63 5.87 -0.89 -33.69
CA PHE A 63 5.77 -2.29 -34.13
C PHE A 63 6.71 -2.65 -35.29
N ASP A 64 7.33 -1.66 -35.92
CA ASP A 64 8.11 -1.83 -37.16
C ASP A 64 9.60 -2.18 -36.91
N MET A 65 9.93 -2.70 -35.72
CA MET A 65 11.30 -3.07 -35.33
C MET A 65 11.59 -4.58 -35.48
N PRO A 66 12.86 -4.96 -35.69
CA PRO A 66 13.26 -6.37 -35.67
C PRO A 66 12.87 -7.06 -34.36
N LEU A 67 12.32 -8.29 -34.45
CA LEU A 67 11.73 -9.02 -33.32
C LEU A 67 12.63 -9.10 -32.08
N LYS A 68 13.94 -9.30 -32.27
CA LYS A 68 14.90 -9.38 -31.17
C LYS A 68 15.01 -8.05 -30.41
N LYS A 69 15.14 -6.94 -31.14
CA LYS A 69 15.25 -5.59 -30.57
C LYS A 69 13.94 -5.17 -29.90
N TYR A 70 12.82 -5.55 -30.50
CA TYR A 70 11.49 -5.35 -29.91
C TYR A 70 11.33 -6.09 -28.58
N HIS A 71 11.78 -7.35 -28.51
CA HIS A 71 11.74 -8.15 -27.27
C HIS A 71 12.63 -7.55 -26.18
N GLU A 72 13.87 -7.18 -26.52
CA GLU A 72 14.80 -6.53 -25.58
C GLU A 72 14.23 -5.23 -25.01
N LEU A 73 13.64 -4.38 -25.86
CA LEU A 73 12.98 -3.14 -25.43
C LEU A 73 11.79 -3.42 -24.51
N LYS A 74 10.92 -4.38 -24.88
CA LYS A 74 9.77 -4.77 -24.06
C LYS A 74 10.18 -5.27 -22.68
N VAL A 75 11.21 -6.10 -22.59
CA VAL A 75 11.72 -6.61 -21.32
C VAL A 75 12.25 -5.48 -20.45
N ASN A 76 12.97 -4.53 -21.04
CA ASN A 76 13.50 -3.39 -20.30
C ASN A 76 12.39 -2.45 -19.80
N GLU A 77 11.43 -2.08 -20.64
CA GLU A 77 10.29 -1.24 -20.25
C GLU A 77 9.45 -1.91 -19.16
N SER A 78 9.18 -3.21 -19.32
CA SER A 78 8.49 -4.04 -18.33
C SER A 78 9.25 -4.07 -16.99
N PHE A 79 10.58 -4.16 -17.01
CA PHE A 79 11.40 -4.06 -15.79
C PHE A 79 11.28 -2.69 -15.10
N VAL A 80 11.40 -1.60 -15.86
CA VAL A 80 11.28 -0.23 -15.33
C VAL A 80 9.88 0.02 -14.77
N MET A 81 8.83 -0.38 -15.50
CA MET A 81 7.44 -0.29 -15.05
C MET A 81 7.21 -1.10 -13.77
N GLY A 82 7.75 -2.31 -13.69
CA GLY A 82 7.65 -3.15 -12.50
C GLY A 82 8.28 -2.52 -11.27
N ILE A 83 9.46 -1.90 -11.40
CA ILE A 83 10.10 -1.14 -10.30
C ILE A 83 9.22 0.04 -9.91
N TYR A 84 8.79 0.82 -10.91
CA TYR A 84 8.00 2.01 -10.73
C TYR A 84 6.68 1.72 -9.99
N LEU A 85 5.95 0.67 -10.39
CA LEU A 85 4.73 0.21 -9.73
C LEU A 85 5.00 -0.35 -8.33
N THR A 86 6.09 -1.09 -8.14
CA THR A 86 6.48 -1.60 -6.82
C THR A 86 6.68 -0.46 -5.82
N ILE A 87 7.39 0.59 -6.26
CA ILE A 87 7.61 1.81 -5.46
C ILE A 87 6.27 2.48 -5.19
N LEU A 88 5.44 2.71 -6.22
CA LEU A 88 4.12 3.31 -6.06
C LEU A 88 3.31 2.58 -4.99
N ILE A 89 3.10 1.27 -5.13
CA ILE A 89 2.27 0.49 -4.22
C ILE A 89 2.81 0.55 -2.80
N PHE A 90 4.12 0.48 -2.60
CA PHE A 90 4.72 0.64 -1.28
C PHE A 90 4.44 2.01 -0.67
N PHE A 91 4.63 3.08 -1.45
CA PHE A 91 4.33 4.45 -1.00
C PHE A 91 2.85 4.65 -0.65
N LEU A 92 1.93 3.97 -1.35
CA LEU A 92 0.50 4.02 -1.03
C LEU A 92 0.15 3.37 0.32
N GLN A 93 1.02 2.51 0.86
CA GLN A 93 0.83 1.92 2.20
C GLN A 93 1.31 2.86 3.32
N LEU A 94 2.30 3.72 3.06
CA LEU A 94 2.94 4.55 4.09
C LEU A 94 1.97 5.47 4.86
N PRO A 95 0.97 6.13 4.23
CA PRO A 95 0.02 6.97 4.96
C PRO A 95 -0.76 6.21 6.04
N SER A 96 -1.03 4.91 5.84
CA SER A 96 -1.77 4.09 6.81
C SER A 96 -0.93 3.60 7.99
N LEU A 97 0.41 3.58 7.86
CA LEU A 97 1.33 3.03 8.86
C LEU A 97 1.12 3.60 10.27
N PRO A 98 1.03 4.93 10.49
CA PRO A 98 0.89 5.49 11.83
C PRO A 98 -0.37 4.99 12.53
N SER A 99 -1.49 4.96 11.82
CA SER A 99 -2.78 4.52 12.36
C SER A 99 -2.80 3.01 12.63
N GLU A 100 -2.22 2.21 11.73
CA GLU A 100 -2.07 0.76 11.92
C GLU A 100 -1.23 0.44 13.16
N ILE A 101 -0.06 1.07 13.29
CA ILE A 101 0.84 0.83 14.43
C ILE A 101 0.16 1.24 15.74
N ARG A 102 -0.49 2.40 15.79
CA ARG A 102 -1.23 2.86 16.97
C ARG A 102 -2.35 1.88 17.34
N MET A 103 -3.08 1.35 16.35
CA MET A 103 -4.15 0.38 16.59
C MET A 103 -3.62 -0.96 17.11
N PHE A 104 -2.45 -1.41 16.63
CA PHE A 104 -1.77 -2.57 17.23
C PHE A 104 -1.49 -2.34 18.73
N TYR A 105 -0.94 -1.19 19.10
CA TYR A 105 -0.67 -0.87 20.50
C TYR A 105 -1.94 -0.71 21.34
N ALA A 106 -3.00 -0.10 20.81
CA ALA A 106 -4.30 0.00 21.47
C ALA A 106 -4.87 -1.38 21.82
N ARG A 107 -4.65 -2.36 20.95
CA ARG A 107 -5.03 -3.77 21.15
C ARG A 107 -4.00 -4.59 21.92
N LYS A 108 -2.98 -3.95 22.48
CA LYS A 108 -1.86 -4.58 23.21
C LYS A 108 -1.10 -5.64 22.39
N LYS A 109 -1.06 -5.47 21.06
CA LYS A 109 -0.35 -6.34 20.12
C LYS A 109 0.90 -5.64 19.56
N LYS A 110 1.88 -6.43 19.12
CA LYS A 110 3.10 -5.90 18.48
C LYS A 110 2.86 -5.73 16.97
N PRO A 111 3.20 -4.58 16.37
CA PRO A 111 3.08 -4.36 14.92
C PRO A 111 4.14 -5.10 14.09
N THR A 112 5.10 -5.78 14.73
CA THR A 112 6.29 -6.36 14.11
C THR A 112 5.98 -7.25 12.91
N ARG A 113 4.99 -8.14 13.01
CA ARG A 113 4.62 -9.04 11.90
C ARG A 113 4.08 -8.26 10.70
N TYR A 114 3.26 -7.26 10.95
CA TYR A 114 2.73 -6.40 9.90
C TYR A 114 3.85 -5.62 9.19
N LEU A 115 4.79 -5.04 9.96
CA LEU A 115 5.95 -4.34 9.39
C LEU A 115 6.90 -5.27 8.62
N MET A 116 7.14 -6.48 9.14
CA MET A 116 7.94 -7.50 8.45
C MET A 116 7.30 -7.92 7.13
N VAL A 117 5.98 -8.11 7.09
CA VAL A 117 5.26 -8.44 5.84
C VAL A 117 5.32 -7.27 4.87
N LEU A 118 5.15 -6.02 5.33
CA LEU A 118 5.23 -4.86 4.45
C LEU A 118 6.61 -4.70 3.79
N ILE A 119 7.69 -4.79 4.59
CA ILE A 119 9.06 -4.71 4.08
C ILE A 119 9.38 -5.96 3.23
N GLY A 120 8.96 -7.14 3.68
CA GLY A 120 9.13 -8.40 2.95
C GLY A 120 8.45 -8.38 1.58
N SER A 121 7.24 -7.83 1.48
CA SER A 121 6.51 -7.65 0.22
C SER A 121 7.27 -6.72 -0.74
N LEU A 122 7.85 -5.63 -0.24
CA LEU A 122 8.69 -4.74 -1.06
C LEU A 122 9.91 -5.49 -1.61
N VAL A 123 10.68 -6.15 -0.74
CA VAL A 123 11.87 -6.91 -1.14
C VAL A 123 11.53 -8.03 -2.11
N ALA A 124 10.48 -8.80 -1.84
CA ALA A 124 10.02 -9.88 -2.70
C ALA A 124 9.56 -9.37 -4.08
N SER A 125 8.85 -8.24 -4.13
CA SER A 125 8.42 -7.63 -5.39
C SER A 125 9.61 -7.16 -6.23
N LEU A 126 10.59 -6.49 -5.61
CA LEU A 126 11.81 -6.04 -6.31
C LEU A 126 12.64 -7.22 -6.80
N LEU A 127 12.80 -8.27 -5.98
CA LEU A 127 13.50 -9.49 -6.39
C LEU A 127 12.77 -10.18 -7.55
N PHE A 128 11.44 -10.26 -7.51
CA PHE A 128 10.65 -10.82 -8.59
C PHE A 128 10.86 -10.04 -9.91
N VAL A 129 10.73 -8.72 -9.88
CA VAL A 129 10.94 -7.86 -11.06
C VAL A 129 12.36 -8.02 -11.62
N PHE A 130 13.37 -8.09 -10.76
CA PHE A 130 14.76 -8.33 -11.16
C PHE A 130 14.99 -9.73 -11.75
N SER A 131 14.42 -10.78 -11.15
CA SER A 131 14.52 -12.14 -11.66
C SER A 131 13.88 -12.27 -13.04
N MET A 132 12.71 -11.67 -13.25
CA MET A 132 12.04 -11.66 -14.56
C MET A 132 12.90 -10.99 -15.64
N TYR A 133 13.48 -9.84 -15.30
CA TYR A 133 14.43 -9.15 -16.19
C TYR A 133 15.65 -10.02 -16.52
N LYS A 134 16.23 -10.70 -15.53
CA LYS A 134 17.37 -11.62 -15.74
C LYS A 134 17.04 -12.84 -16.59
N MET A 135 15.78 -13.25 -16.62
CA MET A 135 15.27 -14.34 -17.45
C MET A 135 14.82 -13.87 -18.84
N GLU A 136 15.00 -12.60 -19.17
CA GLU A 136 14.52 -11.98 -20.42
C GLU A 136 13.01 -12.15 -20.62
N GLN A 137 12.26 -12.17 -19.51
CA GLN A 137 10.80 -12.31 -19.51
C GLN A 137 10.15 -10.97 -19.18
N MET A 138 9.07 -10.67 -19.89
CA MET A 138 8.17 -9.59 -19.50
C MET A 138 7.52 -9.95 -18.18
N ASN A 139 7.65 -9.08 -17.18
CA ASN A 139 6.79 -9.17 -16.00
C ASN A 139 5.36 -8.77 -16.42
N THR A 140 4.37 -9.47 -15.89
CA THR A 140 3.01 -8.94 -15.92
C THR A 140 2.89 -8.05 -14.70
N ASP A 141 2.77 -6.74 -14.89
CA ASP A 141 2.68 -5.74 -13.81
C ASP A 141 1.67 -6.10 -12.71
N PHE A 142 0.61 -6.82 -13.08
CA PHE A 142 -0.39 -7.37 -12.17
C PHE A 142 0.20 -8.28 -11.07
N LEU A 143 1.29 -9.00 -11.34
CA LEU A 143 1.92 -9.92 -10.39
C LEU A 143 2.58 -9.18 -9.20
N VAL A 144 2.99 -7.92 -9.39
CA VAL A 144 3.51 -7.09 -8.29
C VAL A 144 2.44 -6.85 -7.22
N LEU A 145 1.17 -6.70 -7.63
CA LEU A 145 0.05 -6.47 -6.70
C LEU A 145 -0.18 -7.66 -5.76
N ILE A 146 0.13 -8.88 -6.20
CA ILE A 146 -0.05 -10.10 -5.41
C ILE A 146 0.78 -10.04 -4.13
N PHE A 147 2.03 -9.59 -4.21
CA PHE A 147 2.90 -9.51 -3.03
C PHE A 147 2.38 -8.53 -1.98
N PHE A 148 1.72 -7.45 -2.39
CA PHE A 148 1.16 -6.47 -1.47
C PHE A 148 -0.20 -6.87 -0.92
N SER A 149 -0.94 -7.78 -1.58
CA SER A 149 -2.19 -8.32 -1.06
C SER A 149 -2.03 -9.01 0.30
N PHE A 150 -0.83 -9.56 0.58
CA PHE A 150 -0.52 -10.19 1.85
C PHE A 150 -0.64 -9.24 3.05
N ASN A 151 -0.37 -7.94 2.85
CA ASN A 151 -0.49 -6.93 3.91
C ASN A 151 -1.92 -6.84 4.48
N HIS A 152 -2.93 -7.08 3.64
CA HIS A 152 -4.33 -7.04 4.10
C HIS A 152 -4.64 -8.10 5.15
N PHE A 153 -4.01 -9.28 5.09
CA PHE A 153 -4.24 -10.34 6.07
C PHE A 153 -3.70 -10.01 7.46
N PHE A 154 -2.69 -9.16 7.54
CA PHE A 154 -2.05 -8.74 8.77
C PHE A 154 -2.53 -7.36 9.25
N SER A 155 -3.35 -6.65 8.49
CA SER A 155 -3.92 -5.35 8.87
C SER A 155 -4.89 -5.44 10.06
N ASN A 156 -5.07 -4.33 10.79
CA ASN A 156 -6.04 -4.29 11.89
C ASN A 156 -7.49 -4.38 11.44
N ASP A 157 -7.80 -3.91 10.24
CA ASP A 157 -9.16 -3.88 9.69
C ASP A 157 -9.85 -5.27 9.72
N ARG A 158 -9.15 -6.35 9.33
CA ARG A 158 -9.71 -7.71 9.40
C ARG A 158 -10.07 -8.11 10.83
N ALA A 159 -9.22 -7.75 11.78
CA ALA A 159 -9.39 -8.14 13.16
C ALA A 159 -10.50 -7.34 13.86
N LEU A 160 -10.60 -6.04 13.55
CA LEU A 160 -11.68 -5.18 14.01
C LEU A 160 -13.04 -5.62 13.45
N ARG A 161 -13.10 -6.00 12.17
CA ARG A 161 -14.31 -6.59 11.57
C ARG A 161 -14.75 -7.86 12.30
N LYS A 162 -13.82 -8.76 12.62
CA LYS A 162 -14.10 -9.98 13.38
C LYS A 162 -14.65 -9.67 14.78
N GLU A 163 -14.00 -8.77 15.52
CA GLU A 163 -14.41 -8.36 16.87
C GLU A 163 -15.79 -7.68 16.87
N LYS A 164 -16.11 -6.90 15.83
CA LYS A 164 -17.44 -6.30 15.65
C LYS A 164 -18.51 -7.36 15.38
N THR A 165 -18.24 -8.33 14.51
CA THR A 165 -19.19 -9.42 14.23
C THR A 165 -19.45 -10.29 15.46
N GLU A 166 -18.41 -10.59 16.24
CA GLU A 166 -18.54 -11.35 17.49
C GLU A 166 -19.35 -10.60 18.55
N ARG A 167 -19.21 -9.26 18.65
CA ARG A 167 -20.05 -8.42 19.52
C ARG A 167 -21.51 -8.49 19.11
N LEU A 168 -21.81 -8.26 17.83
CA LEU A 168 -23.19 -8.31 17.32
C LEU A 168 -23.85 -9.68 17.54
N ARG A 169 -23.10 -10.78 17.39
CA ARG A 169 -23.63 -12.14 17.66
C ARG A 169 -23.96 -12.41 19.13
N LYS A 170 -23.39 -11.65 20.07
CA LYS A 170 -23.70 -11.77 21.50
C LYS A 170 -24.87 -10.88 21.91
N GLU A 171 -25.11 -9.82 21.14
CA GLU A 171 -26.17 -8.84 21.40
C GLU A 171 -27.52 -9.22 20.74
N TYR A 172 -27.50 -10.03 19.69
CA TYR A 172 -28.65 -10.55 18.95
C TYR A 172 -28.61 -12.07 18.82
#